data_AF-A0A6A4YL96-F1
#
_entry.id   AF-A0A6A4YL96-F1
#
_cell.length_a   1.000
_cell.length_b   1.000
_cell.length_c   1.000
_cell.angle_alpha   90.00
_cell.angle_beta   90.00
_cell.angle_gamma   90.00
#
_symmetry.space_group_name_H-M   'P 1'
#
loop_
_entity.id
_entity.type
_entity.pdbx_description
1 polymer ?
#
loop_
_entity_poly.entity_id
_entity_poly.type
_entity_poly.pdbx_seq_one_letter_code
_entity_poly.pdbx_strand_id
1 'polypeptide(L)'
;MQLQIDDQVEHVGKGADRVTSCKHCGGKMTSQSKDRWKMHMRQCAAAPLEVRHAYPTPKRKHFNLGDTEDTSLPTRKREMAIPFPMDDAAFTTNTIAPSNLPPRALHAGLSHPAMRAWTEPTLHASQLIYPLFITGRPDDNPIRGLEPNVQWGNRANFASLVAHLDALVAKGLRSVMLFGVVELKDGNGCMADDESTPVIACMKVLRKELPTLLVSCDVCMCEYTDHGHCGLLKTVEHDADPIIDNAATVVRLADIALAYAKAGAHMVCPSDMMDNRIGVIRAKLNDHGFAHVSIMAYTSKKASCMYAPFRDAVESTFKGDRKRYQHPVGSASHALLAYERDVAEGADSVIVKP
;
A
#
# COMPACT_ATOMS: atom_id res chain seq x y z
N MET A 1 -24.91 8.41 13.54
CA MET A 1 -25.85 9.55 13.47
C MET A 1 -25.02 10.81 13.21
N GLN A 2 -24.97 11.30 11.97
CA GLN A 2 -24.17 12.46 11.58
C GLN A 2 -24.90 13.71 12.06
N LEU A 3 -24.52 14.27 13.22
CA LEU A 3 -25.05 15.58 13.65
C LEU A 3 -24.57 16.63 12.64
N GLN A 4 -25.51 17.29 11.96
CA GLN A 4 -25.20 18.39 11.05
C GLN A 4 -24.58 19.52 11.87
N ILE A 5 -23.36 19.91 11.50
CA ILE A 5 -22.53 20.88 12.24
C ILE A 5 -23.21 22.25 12.35
N ASP A 6 -24.12 22.56 11.44
CA ASP A 6 -24.76 23.88 11.34
C ASP A 6 -25.72 24.18 12.51
N ASP A 7 -26.29 23.17 13.18
CA ASP A 7 -27.19 23.38 14.32
C ASP A 7 -26.47 23.87 15.60
N GLN A 8 -25.15 23.67 15.66
CA GLN A 8 -24.32 23.92 16.85
C GLN A 8 -23.64 25.30 16.85
N VAL A 9 -23.92 26.12 15.83
CA VAL A 9 -23.27 27.40 15.57
C VAL A 9 -24.24 28.55 15.82
N GLU A 10 -23.74 29.66 16.36
CA GLU A 10 -24.44 30.95 16.37
C GLU A 10 -23.63 31.98 15.60
N HIS A 11 -24.29 32.72 14.71
CA HIS A 11 -23.65 33.74 13.86
C HIS A 11 -24.05 35.13 14.34
N VAL A 12 -23.04 35.95 14.68
CA VAL A 12 -23.24 37.33 15.11
C VAL A 12 -22.49 38.26 14.14
N GLY A 13 -23.22 39.20 13.52
CA GLY A 13 -22.68 40.21 12.58
C GLY A 13 -22.99 39.97 11.08
N LYS A 14 -22.81 41.01 10.24
CA LYS A 14 -22.97 40.97 8.77
C LYS A 14 -21.64 41.27 8.07
N GLY A 15 -21.38 40.61 6.93
CA GLY A 15 -20.19 40.88 6.10
C GLY A 15 -18.92 40.15 6.54
N ALA A 16 -17.75 40.72 6.22
CA ALA A 16 -16.42 40.12 6.46
C ALA A 16 -16.08 39.92 7.96
N ASP A 17 -16.77 40.64 8.85
CA ASP A 17 -16.62 40.57 10.31
C ASP A 17 -17.54 39.54 10.98
N ARG A 18 -18.08 38.58 10.22
CA ARG A 18 -18.95 37.53 10.76
C ARG A 18 -18.17 36.65 11.75
N VAL A 19 -18.47 36.79 13.03
CA VAL A 19 -17.92 35.97 14.11
C VAL A 19 -18.82 34.75 14.32
N THR A 20 -18.19 33.58 14.38
CA THR A 20 -18.87 32.31 14.59
C THR A 20 -18.62 31.84 16.02
N SER A 21 -19.67 31.61 16.82
CA SER A 21 -19.55 31.13 18.20
C SER A 21 -20.04 29.68 18.36
N CYS A 22 -19.32 28.92 19.18
CA CYS A 22 -19.72 27.58 19.60
C CYS A 22 -20.73 27.67 20.76
N LYS A 23 -21.92 27.07 20.59
CA LYS A 23 -22.96 27.07 21.63
C LYS A 23 -22.59 26.28 22.90
N HIS A 24 -21.56 25.43 22.85
CA HIS A 24 -21.18 24.56 23.96
C HIS A 24 -20.10 25.13 24.89
N CYS A 25 -19.12 25.85 24.34
CA CYS A 25 -18.01 26.44 25.13
C CYS A 25 -17.95 27.97 25.06
N GLY A 26 -18.72 28.61 24.18
CA GLY A 26 -18.67 30.05 23.95
C GLY A 26 -17.45 30.53 23.15
N GLY A 27 -16.60 29.63 22.65
CA GLY A 27 -15.44 29.97 21.83
C GLY A 27 -15.86 30.72 20.57
N LYS A 28 -15.11 31.77 20.21
CA LYS A 28 -15.37 32.65 19.04
C LYS A 28 -14.23 32.53 18.03
N MET A 29 -14.56 32.49 16.74
CA MET A 29 -13.56 32.53 15.67
C MET A 29 -13.99 33.49 14.55
N THR A 30 -13.04 34.31 14.09
CA THR A 30 -13.19 35.12 12.88
C THR A 30 -12.82 34.27 11.66
N SER A 31 -13.41 34.62 10.51
CA SER A 31 -13.72 33.79 9.33
C SER A 31 -12.60 33.01 8.60
N GLN A 32 -11.40 32.83 9.15
CA GLN A 32 -10.26 32.24 8.45
C GLN A 32 -9.74 30.94 9.10
N SER A 33 -10.49 29.85 8.89
CA SER A 33 -10.04 28.45 8.66
C SER A 33 -11.17 27.47 8.99
N LYS A 34 -12.07 27.23 8.02
CA LYS A 34 -13.27 26.38 8.21
C LYS A 34 -12.94 24.99 8.77
N ASP A 35 -11.80 24.41 8.40
CA ASP A 35 -11.46 23.03 8.77
C ASP A 35 -10.97 22.90 10.23
N ARG A 36 -10.21 23.87 10.73
CA ARG A 36 -9.85 23.93 12.15
C ARG A 36 -11.08 24.16 13.03
N TRP A 37 -12.03 24.97 12.56
CA TRP A 37 -13.28 25.19 13.28
C TRP A 37 -14.15 23.93 13.35
N LYS A 38 -14.29 23.20 12.23
CA LYS A 38 -14.99 21.91 12.21
C LYS A 38 -14.36 20.90 13.18
N MET A 39 -13.02 20.87 13.27
CA MET A 39 -12.32 19.99 14.19
C MET A 39 -12.59 20.37 15.66
N HIS A 40 -12.52 21.67 15.99
CA HIS A 40 -12.84 22.17 17.33
C HIS A 40 -14.28 21.84 17.74
N MET A 41 -15.26 22.02 16.85
CA MET A 41 -16.68 21.73 17.14
C MET A 41 -16.92 20.24 17.41
N ARG A 42 -16.27 19.33 16.65
CA ARG A 42 -16.37 17.89 16.88
C ARG A 42 -15.79 17.49 18.24
N GLN A 43 -14.64 18.05 18.59
CA GLN A 43 -13.99 17.77 19.87
C GLN A 43 -14.79 18.33 21.06
N CYS A 44 -15.34 19.54 20.93
CA CYS A 44 -16.12 20.17 21.99
C CYS A 44 -17.48 19.47 22.22
N ALA A 45 -18.13 18.99 21.15
CA ALA A 45 -19.37 18.20 21.26
C ALA A 45 -19.17 16.84 21.93
N ALA A 46 -18.03 16.19 21.69
CA ALA A 46 -17.70 14.89 22.27
C ALA A 46 -17.21 14.97 23.73
N ALA A 47 -16.91 16.15 24.25
CA ALA A 47 -16.36 16.31 25.60
C ALA A 47 -17.46 16.27 26.69
N PRO A 48 -17.19 15.63 27.85
CA PRO A 48 -18.05 15.68 29.04
C PRO A 48 -18.31 17.11 29.48
N LEU A 49 -19.52 17.40 30.00
CA LEU A 49 -19.99 18.76 30.34
C LEU A 49 -19.01 19.54 31.23
N GLU A 50 -18.33 18.85 32.15
CA GLU A 50 -17.42 19.42 33.14
C GLU A 50 -16.12 20.02 32.55
N VAL A 51 -15.77 19.69 31.30
CA VAL A 51 -14.45 20.04 30.70
C VAL A 51 -14.56 21.00 29.51
N ARG A 52 -15.79 21.39 29.11
CA ARG A 52 -16.05 22.16 27.88
C ARG A 52 -15.46 23.57 27.87
N HIS A 53 -15.25 24.19 29.03
CA HIS A 53 -14.67 25.53 29.14
C HIS A 53 -13.13 25.56 29.05
N ALA A 54 -12.46 24.40 29.05
CA ALA A 54 -11.00 24.32 29.16
C ALA A 54 -10.26 24.24 27.81
N TYR A 55 -10.95 24.24 26.66
CA TYR A 55 -10.28 24.16 25.36
C TYR A 55 -9.74 25.53 24.91
N PRO A 56 -8.41 25.71 24.83
CA PRO A 56 -7.82 27.01 24.50
C PRO A 56 -8.03 27.35 23.02
N THR A 57 -8.39 28.61 22.75
CA THR A 57 -8.39 29.15 21.38
C THR A 57 -6.95 29.30 20.87
N PRO A 58 -6.66 28.94 19.60
CA PRO A 58 -5.30 28.97 19.10
C PRO A 58 -4.85 30.41 18.83
N LYS A 59 -3.97 30.95 19.68
CA LYS A 59 -3.28 32.23 19.43
C LYS A 59 -2.00 32.01 18.61
N ARG A 60 -1.77 32.86 17.61
CA ARG A 60 -0.57 32.89 16.75
C ARG A 60 0.62 33.47 17.54
N LYS A 61 1.80 32.84 17.52
CA LYS A 61 3.07 33.48 17.91
C LYS A 61 3.78 33.99 16.66
N HIS A 62 4.04 35.29 16.60
CA HIS A 62 4.96 35.90 15.65
C HIS A 62 6.41 35.71 16.16
N PHE A 63 7.31 35.27 15.29
CA PHE A 63 8.75 35.27 15.53
C PHE A 63 9.33 36.55 14.90
N ASN A 64 9.95 37.40 15.71
CA ASN A 64 10.79 38.50 15.25
C ASN A 64 12.25 38.03 15.29
N LEU A 65 12.95 38.13 14.16
CA LEU A 65 14.40 38.08 14.09
C LEU A 65 14.92 39.47 14.46
N GLY A 66 15.80 39.53 15.46
CA GLY A 66 16.52 40.74 15.85
C GLY A 66 18.01 40.42 15.87
N ASP A 67 18.76 41.26 15.16
CA ASP A 67 20.21 41.26 15.01
C ASP A 67 20.97 41.40 16.35
N THR A 68 22.20 40.90 16.39
CA THR A 68 23.36 41.59 17.00
C THR A 68 24.66 40.84 16.65
N GLU A 69 25.52 41.53 15.90
CA GLU A 69 26.96 41.30 15.84
C GLU A 69 27.59 41.61 17.23
N ASP A 70 28.64 40.90 17.64
CA ASP A 70 29.99 41.50 17.78
C ASP A 70 31.04 40.45 18.22
N THR A 71 32.23 40.74 17.74
CA THR A 71 33.54 40.10 17.70
C THR A 71 34.27 40.00 19.04
N SER A 72 35.12 38.97 19.20
CA SER A 72 36.53 39.09 19.61
C SER A 72 37.14 37.74 20.01
N LEU A 73 38.19 37.35 19.29
CA LEU A 73 39.19 36.38 19.76
C LEU A 73 40.36 37.15 20.41
N PRO A 74 41.06 36.54 21.37
CA PRO A 74 42.49 36.41 21.15
C PRO A 74 43.08 35.04 21.57
N THR A 75 44.12 34.67 20.83
CA THR A 75 44.99 33.50 21.01
C THR A 75 45.93 33.65 22.21
N ARG A 76 46.22 32.54 22.94
CA ARG A 76 47.49 32.34 23.65
C ARG A 76 47.79 30.86 23.91
N LYS A 77 48.92 30.39 23.36
CA LYS A 77 49.61 29.14 23.76
C LYS A 77 50.27 29.33 25.14
N ARG A 78 50.18 28.34 26.02
CA ARG A 78 51.29 27.84 26.87
C ARG A 78 50.85 26.60 27.66
N GLU A 79 51.62 25.53 27.51
CA GLU A 79 51.63 24.38 28.42
C GLU A 79 51.98 24.85 29.84
N MET A 80 51.19 24.41 30.82
CA MET A 80 51.60 24.29 32.22
C MET A 80 50.87 23.09 32.80
N ALA A 81 51.60 21.99 32.99
CA ALA A 81 51.19 20.93 33.89
C ALA A 81 51.13 21.51 35.32
N ILE A 82 49.95 21.50 35.92
CA ILE A 82 49.75 21.78 37.34
C ILE A 82 48.93 20.59 37.88
N PRO A 83 49.39 19.90 38.93
CA PRO A 83 48.81 18.65 39.38
C PRO A 83 47.40 18.92 39.95
N PHE A 84 46.41 18.15 39.48
CA PHE A 84 45.09 18.18 40.11
C PHE A 84 45.22 17.62 41.54
N PRO A 85 44.75 18.34 42.57
CA PRO A 85 44.61 17.76 43.89
C PRO A 85 43.51 16.69 43.81
N MET A 86 43.88 15.45 44.12
CA MET A 86 42.91 14.43 44.48
C MET A 86 42.33 14.82 45.84
N ASP A 87 41.23 15.55 45.84
CA ASP A 87 40.35 15.66 47.00
C ASP A 87 39.33 14.51 46.93
N ASP A 88 39.47 13.58 47.87
CA ASP A 88 38.62 12.42 48.15
C ASP A 88 37.22 12.85 48.65
N ALA A 89 36.49 13.61 47.84
CA ALA A 89 35.06 13.80 48.05
C ALA A 89 34.34 12.54 47.59
N ALA A 90 33.98 11.69 48.56
CA ALA A 90 33.21 10.47 48.41
C ALA A 90 32.02 10.67 47.44
N PHE A 91 32.23 10.32 46.17
CA PHE A 91 31.16 9.92 45.28
C PHE A 91 30.58 8.68 45.94
N THR A 92 29.49 8.86 46.70
CA THR A 92 28.65 7.75 47.10
C THR A 92 28.13 7.15 45.80
N THR A 93 28.85 6.14 45.32
CA THR A 93 28.45 5.27 44.24
C THR A 93 27.21 4.57 44.73
N ASN A 94 26.05 5.19 44.55
CA ASN A 94 24.82 4.45 44.35
C ASN A 94 24.99 3.74 43.01
N THR A 95 25.83 2.71 43.03
CA THR A 95 25.96 1.69 42.02
C THR A 95 24.58 1.06 41.95
N ILE A 96 23.75 1.56 41.03
CA ILE A 96 22.67 0.75 40.49
C ILE A 96 23.41 -0.44 39.89
N ALA A 97 23.34 -1.58 40.57
CA ALA A 97 24.00 -2.80 40.13
C ALA A 97 23.51 -3.12 38.70
N PRO A 98 24.40 -3.19 37.68
CA PRO A 98 24.01 -3.40 36.28
C PRO A 98 23.26 -4.72 36.02
N SER A 99 23.28 -5.67 36.96
CA SER A 99 22.50 -6.92 36.91
C SER A 99 20.98 -6.72 37.02
N ASN A 100 20.53 -5.51 37.40
CA ASN A 100 19.12 -5.14 37.48
C ASN A 100 18.66 -4.24 36.31
N LEU A 101 19.44 -4.11 35.23
CA LEU A 101 19.03 -3.35 34.05
C LEU A 101 18.19 -4.21 33.09
N PRO A 102 17.07 -3.70 32.58
CA PRO A 102 16.28 -4.43 31.60
C PRO A 102 17.08 -4.64 30.30
N PRO A 103 17.00 -5.82 29.66
CA PRO A 103 17.95 -6.30 28.64
C PRO A 103 17.92 -5.56 27.29
N ARG A 104 17.14 -4.47 27.13
CA ARG A 104 16.92 -3.77 25.85
C ARG A 104 16.61 -2.28 26.03
N ALA A 105 17.60 -1.46 26.37
CA ALA A 105 17.43 -0.01 26.38
C ALA A 105 17.59 0.59 24.97
N LEU A 106 16.53 1.23 24.45
CA LEU A 106 16.49 1.76 23.07
C LEU A 106 16.91 3.24 22.95
N HIS A 107 16.91 3.98 24.06
CA HIS A 107 17.10 5.44 24.04
C HIS A 107 18.45 5.88 23.44
N ALA A 108 19.51 5.09 23.62
CA ALA A 108 20.82 5.41 23.05
C ALA A 108 20.77 5.47 21.51
N GLY A 109 20.14 4.46 20.87
CA GLY A 109 19.97 4.40 19.42
C GLY A 109 18.95 5.41 18.87
N LEU A 110 18.13 6.01 19.74
CA LEU A 110 17.15 7.02 19.36
C LEU A 110 17.59 8.45 19.67
N SER A 111 18.69 8.66 20.41
CA SER A 111 19.04 9.98 20.96
C SER A 111 19.44 10.98 19.88
N HIS A 112 20.29 10.57 18.93
CA HIS A 112 20.81 11.46 17.89
C HIS A 112 19.94 11.42 16.63
N PRO A 113 19.64 12.57 15.97
CA PRO A 113 18.85 12.61 14.75
C PRO A 113 19.36 11.67 13.64
N ALA A 114 20.68 11.58 13.45
CA ALA A 114 21.27 10.67 12.46
C ALA A 114 20.96 9.20 12.74
N MET A 115 20.97 8.77 14.01
CA MET A 115 20.66 7.39 14.36
C MET A 115 19.20 7.05 14.09
N ARG A 116 18.28 8.01 14.31
CA ARG A 116 16.87 7.85 13.92
C ARG A 116 16.72 7.73 12.41
N ALA A 117 17.38 8.61 11.65
CA ALA A 117 17.34 8.59 10.19
C ALA A 117 17.86 7.28 9.59
N TRP A 118 18.84 6.61 10.23
CA TRP A 118 19.31 5.29 9.79
C TRP A 118 18.27 4.18 9.97
N THR A 119 17.39 4.32 10.96
CA THR A 119 16.36 3.32 11.28
C THR A 119 15.01 3.61 10.63
N GLU A 120 14.81 4.83 10.13
CA GLU A 120 13.60 5.17 9.39
C GLU A 120 13.64 4.54 7.99
N PRO A 121 12.52 3.96 7.53
CA PRO A 121 12.47 3.35 6.20
C PRO A 121 12.60 4.44 5.14
N THR A 122 13.68 4.39 4.36
CA THR A 122 13.83 5.21 3.16
C THR A 122 13.14 4.52 1.99
N LEU A 123 12.17 5.20 1.37
CA LEU A 123 11.49 4.72 0.17
C LEU A 123 12.09 5.36 -1.08
N HIS A 124 12.43 4.52 -2.05
CA HIS A 124 12.88 4.91 -3.38
C HIS A 124 11.85 4.50 -4.43
N ALA A 125 11.69 5.29 -5.49
CA ALA A 125 10.69 5.03 -6.54
C ALA A 125 10.87 3.65 -7.20
N SER A 126 12.09 3.13 -7.25
CA SER A 126 12.38 1.78 -7.79
C SER A 126 11.86 0.63 -6.92
N GLN A 127 11.44 0.91 -5.69
CA GLN A 127 10.84 -0.09 -4.78
C GLN A 127 9.32 -0.16 -4.94
N LEU A 128 8.74 0.68 -5.80
CA LEU A 128 7.30 0.74 -6.05
C LEU A 128 6.94 -0.10 -7.28
N ILE A 129 5.94 -0.97 -7.13
CA ILE A 129 5.25 -1.63 -8.24
C ILE A 129 3.95 -0.87 -8.46
N TYR A 130 3.75 -0.32 -9.67
CA TYR A 130 2.54 0.42 -10.00
C TYR A 130 1.48 -0.49 -10.67
N PRO A 131 0.33 -0.75 -10.03
CA PRO A 131 -0.77 -1.51 -10.61
C PRO A 131 -1.43 -0.76 -11.78
N LEU A 132 -1.66 -1.45 -12.89
CA LEU A 132 -2.28 -0.92 -14.10
C LEU A 132 -3.46 -1.79 -14.52
N PHE A 133 -4.61 -1.17 -14.76
CA PHE A 133 -5.81 -1.84 -15.28
C PHE A 133 -5.84 -1.68 -16.79
N ILE A 134 -5.81 -2.77 -17.54
CA ILE A 134 -5.66 -2.77 -19.00
C ILE A 134 -6.93 -3.31 -19.64
N THR A 135 -7.56 -2.52 -20.51
CA THR A 135 -8.80 -2.91 -21.19
C THR A 135 -8.60 -3.05 -22.70
N GLY A 136 -9.43 -3.89 -23.33
CA GLY A 136 -9.51 -4.00 -24.79
C GLY A 136 -10.27 -2.86 -25.47
N ARG A 137 -10.93 -1.99 -24.69
CA ARG A 137 -11.63 -0.80 -25.19
C ARG A 137 -10.63 0.23 -25.72
N PRO A 138 -11.01 1.06 -26.71
CA PRO A 138 -10.09 2.02 -27.32
C PRO A 138 -9.68 3.14 -26.35
N ASP A 139 -10.64 3.69 -25.61
CA ASP A 139 -10.42 4.89 -24.78
C ASP A 139 -10.12 4.56 -23.32
N ASP A 140 -9.39 5.46 -22.66
CA ASP A 140 -9.12 5.37 -21.21
C ASP A 140 -10.42 5.62 -20.43
N ASN A 141 -10.73 4.75 -19.47
CA ASN A 141 -11.98 4.84 -18.69
C ASN A 141 -11.69 5.13 -17.21
N PRO A 142 -12.40 6.07 -16.57
CA PRO A 142 -12.19 6.40 -15.17
C PRO A 142 -12.57 5.21 -14.26
N ILE A 143 -11.80 5.02 -13.18
CA ILE A 143 -12.12 4.04 -12.14
C ILE A 143 -12.61 4.75 -10.90
N ARG A 144 -13.87 4.52 -10.56
CA ARG A 144 -14.50 5.11 -9.37
C ARG A 144 -13.80 4.63 -8.10
N GLY A 145 -13.41 5.58 -7.25
CA GLY A 145 -12.79 5.29 -5.94
C GLY A 145 -11.31 4.94 -6.01
N LEU A 146 -10.70 4.96 -7.19
CA LEU A 146 -9.26 4.83 -7.39
C LEU A 146 -8.68 6.01 -8.18
N GLU A 147 -9.38 7.15 -8.24
CA GLU A 147 -8.88 8.34 -8.91
C GLU A 147 -7.49 8.74 -8.37
N PRO A 148 -6.53 9.12 -9.24
CA PRO A 148 -6.68 9.40 -10.67
C PRO A 148 -6.45 8.19 -11.61
N ASN A 149 -6.45 6.95 -11.10
CA ASN A 149 -6.23 5.77 -11.94
C ASN A 149 -7.37 5.56 -12.94
N VAL A 150 -7.03 4.98 -14.08
CA VAL A 150 -7.94 4.65 -15.18
C VAL A 150 -7.73 3.21 -15.63
N GLN A 151 -8.71 2.66 -16.34
CA GLN A 151 -8.51 1.51 -17.19
C GLN A 151 -7.91 2.03 -18.51
N TRP A 152 -6.68 1.61 -18.80
CA TRP A 152 -5.93 2.06 -19.97
C TRP A 152 -6.42 1.37 -21.23
N GLY A 153 -6.88 2.17 -22.19
CA GLY A 153 -7.40 1.73 -23.48
C GLY A 153 -6.32 1.43 -24.50
N ASN A 154 -6.66 0.64 -25.51
CA ASN A 154 -5.71 0.15 -26.52
C ASN A 154 -5.56 1.06 -27.74
N ARG A 155 -6.22 2.23 -27.79
CA ARG A 155 -6.10 3.18 -28.90
C ARG A 155 -4.63 3.50 -29.17
N ALA A 156 -4.28 3.42 -30.47
CA ALA A 156 -2.92 3.66 -30.95
C ALA A 156 -1.87 2.83 -30.18
N ASN A 157 -2.18 1.56 -29.89
CA ASN A 157 -1.31 0.65 -29.13
C ASN A 157 -0.98 1.19 -27.73
N PHE A 158 -1.99 1.54 -26.94
CA PHE A 158 -1.83 2.03 -25.57
C PHE A 158 -0.95 3.29 -25.46
N ALA A 159 -1.00 4.19 -26.46
CA ALA A 159 -0.12 5.35 -26.54
C ALA A 159 -0.21 6.27 -25.31
N SER A 160 -1.42 6.46 -24.75
CA SER A 160 -1.63 7.27 -23.54
C SER A 160 -0.92 6.66 -22.33
N LEU A 161 -1.02 5.34 -22.14
CA LEU A 161 -0.34 4.61 -21.09
C LEU A 161 1.18 4.69 -21.24
N VAL A 162 1.71 4.48 -22.45
CA VAL A 162 3.15 4.53 -22.70
C VAL A 162 3.70 5.92 -22.35
N ALA A 163 3.06 6.99 -22.81
CA ALA A 163 3.46 8.36 -22.48
C ALA A 163 3.39 8.65 -20.96
N HIS A 164 2.36 8.14 -20.29
CA HIS A 164 2.23 8.27 -18.84
C HIS A 164 3.36 7.55 -18.10
N LEU A 165 3.67 6.31 -18.49
CA LEU A 165 4.71 5.51 -17.87
C LEU A 165 6.11 6.04 -18.15
N ASP A 166 6.39 6.56 -19.35
CA ASP A 166 7.69 7.16 -19.68
C ASP A 166 8.04 8.30 -18.71
N ALA A 167 7.06 9.18 -18.42
CA ALA A 167 7.22 10.25 -17.44
C ALA A 167 7.46 9.73 -16.00
N LEU A 168 6.91 8.58 -15.63
CA LEU A 168 7.14 7.95 -14.32
C LEU A 168 8.47 7.21 -14.25
N VAL A 169 8.89 6.58 -15.34
CA VAL A 169 10.21 5.94 -15.46
C VAL A 169 11.31 6.98 -15.34
N ALA A 170 11.15 8.15 -15.95
CA ALA A 170 12.05 9.29 -15.76
C ALA A 170 12.13 9.77 -14.30
N LYS A 171 11.08 9.56 -13.50
CA LYS A 171 11.04 9.82 -12.04
C LYS A 171 11.55 8.65 -11.18
N GLY A 172 11.98 7.56 -11.81
CA GLY A 172 12.59 6.42 -11.15
C GLY A 172 11.69 5.21 -10.92
N LEU A 173 10.46 5.19 -11.47
CA LEU A 173 9.63 3.97 -11.49
C LEU A 173 10.34 2.87 -12.30
N ARG A 174 10.39 1.65 -11.74
CA ARG A 174 11.06 0.50 -12.39
C ARG A 174 10.16 -0.69 -12.65
N SER A 175 8.96 -0.73 -12.07
CA SER A 175 8.10 -1.91 -12.14
C SER A 175 6.61 -1.57 -12.21
N VAL A 176 5.87 -2.35 -13.00
CA VAL A 176 4.41 -2.27 -13.14
C VAL A 176 3.78 -3.65 -13.03
N MET A 177 2.52 -3.70 -12.57
CA MET A 177 1.72 -4.93 -12.49
C MET A 177 0.46 -4.78 -13.33
N LEU A 178 0.27 -5.64 -14.33
CA LEU A 178 -0.88 -5.60 -15.22
C LEU A 178 -2.05 -6.43 -14.66
N PHE A 179 -3.24 -5.84 -14.70
CA PHE A 179 -4.53 -6.48 -14.42
C PHE A 179 -5.44 -6.32 -15.63
N GLY A 180 -6.02 -7.41 -16.13
CA GLY A 180 -6.89 -7.38 -17.30
C GLY A 180 -8.32 -6.97 -16.98
N VAL A 181 -8.92 -6.20 -17.88
CA VAL A 181 -10.35 -5.87 -17.87
C VAL A 181 -10.95 -6.29 -19.21
N VAL A 182 -11.73 -7.38 -19.18
CA VAL A 182 -12.31 -8.00 -20.37
C VAL A 182 -13.83 -7.99 -20.31
N GLU A 183 -14.45 -7.89 -21.49
CA GLU A 183 -15.91 -7.95 -21.64
C GLU A 183 -16.41 -9.40 -21.72
N LEU A 184 -15.66 -10.27 -22.41
CA LEU A 184 -15.99 -11.69 -22.56
C LEU A 184 -15.46 -12.48 -21.35
N LYS A 185 -16.39 -13.14 -20.65
CA LYS A 185 -16.10 -13.97 -19.47
C LYS A 185 -16.82 -15.31 -19.58
N ASP A 186 -16.17 -16.38 -19.15
CA ASP A 186 -16.72 -17.74 -19.15
C ASP A 186 -16.22 -18.53 -17.93
N GLY A 187 -16.85 -19.67 -17.61
CA GLY A 187 -16.47 -20.48 -16.45
C GLY A 187 -15.03 -20.99 -16.44
N ASN A 188 -14.33 -21.01 -17.59
CA ASN A 188 -12.94 -21.45 -17.72
C ASN A 188 -11.92 -20.29 -17.71
N GLY A 189 -12.41 -19.04 -17.72
CA GLY A 189 -11.59 -17.85 -17.86
C GLY A 189 -10.73 -17.88 -19.12
N CYS A 190 -11.27 -18.26 -20.29
CA CYS A 190 -10.45 -18.45 -21.51
C CYS A 190 -9.70 -17.17 -21.93
N MET A 191 -10.28 -15.99 -21.68
CA MET A 191 -9.62 -14.71 -21.97
C MET A 191 -8.36 -14.41 -21.13
N ALA A 192 -8.07 -15.21 -20.10
CA ALA A 192 -6.90 -14.99 -19.25
C ALA A 192 -5.58 -15.20 -20.01
N ASP A 193 -5.54 -16.14 -20.96
CA ASP A 193 -4.34 -16.53 -21.72
C ASP A 193 -4.52 -16.49 -23.24
N ASP A 194 -5.68 -16.03 -23.71
CA ASP A 194 -5.91 -15.77 -25.13
C ASP A 194 -4.92 -14.73 -25.67
N GLU A 195 -4.35 -14.97 -26.85
CA GLU A 195 -3.33 -14.07 -27.43
C GLU A 195 -3.84 -12.64 -27.70
N SER A 196 -5.16 -12.48 -27.85
CA SER A 196 -5.84 -11.20 -28.04
C SER A 196 -6.18 -10.49 -26.73
N THR A 197 -5.90 -11.10 -25.57
CA THR A 197 -6.19 -10.48 -24.27
C THR A 197 -5.45 -9.14 -24.11
N PRO A 198 -6.11 -8.10 -23.56
CA PRO A 198 -5.50 -6.77 -23.43
C PRO A 198 -4.18 -6.79 -22.65
N VAL A 199 -4.04 -7.69 -21.67
CA VAL A 199 -2.79 -7.85 -20.89
C VAL A 199 -1.62 -8.27 -21.79
N ILE A 200 -1.79 -9.28 -22.65
CA ILE A 200 -0.75 -9.75 -23.56
C ILE A 200 -0.42 -8.69 -24.60
N ALA A 201 -1.44 -8.04 -25.17
CA ALA A 201 -1.26 -6.97 -26.13
C ALA A 201 -0.45 -5.79 -25.54
N CYS A 202 -0.86 -5.30 -24.36
CA CYS A 202 -0.17 -4.22 -23.65
C CYS A 202 1.26 -4.62 -23.26
N MET A 203 1.46 -5.84 -22.76
CA MET A 203 2.78 -6.33 -22.37
C MET A 203 3.77 -6.31 -23.54
N LYS A 204 3.36 -6.78 -24.73
CA LYS A 204 4.19 -6.71 -25.94
C LYS A 204 4.59 -5.27 -26.27
N VAL A 205 3.66 -4.31 -26.13
CA VAL A 205 3.94 -2.88 -26.33
C VAL A 205 4.92 -2.36 -25.28
N LEU A 206 4.68 -2.60 -23.99
CA LEU A 206 5.56 -2.11 -22.92
C LEU A 206 6.98 -2.67 -23.02
N ARG A 207 7.12 -3.95 -23.38
CA ARG A 207 8.43 -4.58 -23.58
C ARG A 207 9.22 -3.95 -24.73
N LYS A 208 8.52 -3.45 -25.75
CA LYS A 208 9.13 -2.78 -26.90
C LYS A 208 9.46 -1.31 -26.61
N GLU A 209 8.48 -0.56 -26.10
CA GLU A 209 8.58 0.90 -25.95
C GLU A 209 9.31 1.31 -24.66
N LEU A 210 9.26 0.48 -23.61
CA LEU A 210 9.89 0.74 -22.30
C LEU A 210 10.75 -0.46 -21.85
N PRO A 211 11.86 -0.79 -22.55
CA PRO A 211 12.60 -2.04 -22.36
C PRO A 211 13.26 -2.18 -20.99
N THR A 212 13.47 -1.09 -20.25
CA THR A 212 14.04 -1.09 -18.89
C THR A 212 12.99 -1.28 -17.79
N LEU A 213 11.70 -1.26 -18.14
CA LEU A 213 10.60 -1.42 -17.20
C LEU A 213 10.35 -2.91 -16.94
N LEU A 214 10.37 -3.31 -15.67
CA LEU A 214 9.93 -4.63 -15.24
C LEU A 214 8.42 -4.72 -15.32
N VAL A 215 7.93 -5.47 -16.32
CA VAL A 215 6.52 -5.80 -16.49
C VAL A 215 6.20 -7.11 -15.75
N SER A 216 5.29 -7.04 -14.77
CA SER A 216 4.70 -8.19 -14.09
C SER A 216 3.21 -8.33 -14.41
N CYS A 217 2.66 -9.54 -14.34
CA CYS A 217 1.24 -9.81 -14.61
C CYS A 217 0.60 -10.58 -13.46
N ASP A 218 -0.62 -10.20 -13.08
CA ASP A 218 -1.44 -10.99 -12.15
C ASP A 218 -1.84 -12.32 -12.78
N VAL A 219 -1.62 -13.43 -12.08
CA VAL A 219 -2.09 -14.75 -12.50
C VAL A 219 -3.28 -15.13 -11.61
N CYS A 220 -4.47 -15.00 -12.17
CA CYS A 220 -5.74 -15.30 -11.53
C CYS A 220 -6.81 -15.52 -12.60
N MET A 221 -7.97 -16.02 -12.19
CA MET A 221 -9.12 -16.23 -13.09
C MET A 221 -10.29 -15.29 -12.79
N CYS A 222 -10.20 -14.45 -11.75
CA CYS A 222 -11.36 -13.74 -11.23
C CYS A 222 -11.82 -12.56 -12.09
N GLU A 223 -10.92 -12.01 -12.90
CA GLU A 223 -11.19 -10.99 -13.91
C GLU A 223 -11.89 -11.60 -15.14
N TYR A 224 -11.65 -12.88 -15.41
CA TYR A 224 -11.96 -13.56 -16.66
C TYR A 224 -13.14 -14.54 -16.57
N THR A 225 -13.56 -14.90 -15.35
CA THR A 225 -14.66 -15.85 -15.15
C THR A 225 -16.01 -15.17 -15.01
N ASP A 226 -17.05 -15.79 -15.56
CA ASP A 226 -18.42 -15.28 -15.49
C ASP A 226 -18.97 -15.28 -14.05
N HIS A 227 -18.53 -16.23 -13.23
CA HIS A 227 -18.84 -16.32 -11.80
C HIS A 227 -17.92 -15.46 -10.90
N GLY A 228 -16.79 -14.96 -11.42
CA GLY A 228 -15.87 -14.08 -10.70
C GLY A 228 -15.06 -14.71 -9.55
N HIS A 229 -15.14 -16.04 -9.36
CA HIS A 229 -14.22 -16.79 -8.50
C HIS A 229 -12.79 -16.86 -9.08
N CYS A 230 -11.80 -17.14 -8.22
CA CYS A 230 -10.39 -17.18 -8.61
C CYS A 230 -9.96 -18.52 -9.25
N GLY A 231 -10.92 -19.41 -9.54
CA GLY A 231 -10.64 -20.75 -10.04
C GLY A 231 -11.87 -21.42 -10.62
N LEU A 232 -11.67 -22.62 -11.15
CA LEU A 232 -12.72 -23.49 -11.67
C LEU A 232 -13.61 -23.99 -10.53
N LEU A 233 -14.90 -24.16 -10.80
CA LEU A 233 -15.88 -24.62 -9.81
C LEU A 233 -16.28 -26.07 -10.04
N LYS A 234 -16.59 -26.79 -8.96
CA LYS A 234 -17.20 -28.12 -8.96
C LYS A 234 -18.32 -28.22 -7.95
N THR A 235 -19.27 -29.09 -8.21
CA THR A 235 -20.33 -29.44 -7.27
C THR A 235 -19.86 -30.58 -6.36
N VAL A 236 -20.18 -30.48 -5.08
CA VAL A 236 -19.97 -31.55 -4.09
C VAL A 236 -21.31 -31.90 -3.48
N GLU A 237 -21.59 -33.19 -3.34
CA GLU A 237 -22.92 -33.72 -2.96
C GLU A 237 -23.51 -33.09 -1.68
N HIS A 238 -22.66 -32.75 -0.71
CA HIS A 238 -23.08 -32.20 0.58
C HIS A 238 -22.92 -30.67 0.69
N ASP A 239 -22.55 -29.98 -0.38
CA ASP A 239 -22.43 -28.52 -0.41
C ASP A 239 -23.52 -27.93 -1.29
N ALA A 240 -24.25 -26.95 -0.76
CA ALA A 240 -25.32 -26.29 -1.51
C ALA A 240 -24.75 -25.40 -2.62
N ASP A 241 -23.54 -24.86 -2.42
CA ASP A 241 -22.86 -23.99 -3.37
C ASP A 241 -21.70 -24.72 -4.06
N PRO A 242 -21.41 -24.43 -5.35
CA PRO A 242 -20.20 -24.90 -5.99
C PRO A 242 -18.95 -24.45 -5.22
N ILE A 243 -17.97 -25.34 -5.13
CA ILE A 243 -16.69 -25.05 -4.50
C ILE A 243 -15.58 -24.95 -5.54
N ILE A 244 -14.44 -24.39 -5.16
CA ILE A 244 -13.26 -24.37 -6.01
C ILE A 244 -12.74 -25.80 -6.24
N ASP A 245 -12.48 -26.14 -7.49
CA ASP A 245 -11.70 -27.32 -7.85
C ASP A 245 -10.20 -26.99 -7.90
N ASN A 246 -9.51 -27.14 -6.76
CA ASN A 246 -8.11 -26.75 -6.62
C ASN A 246 -7.21 -27.43 -7.67
N ALA A 247 -7.37 -28.74 -7.88
CA ALA A 247 -6.51 -29.50 -8.78
C ALA A 247 -6.61 -29.00 -10.23
N ALA A 248 -7.84 -28.87 -10.75
CA ALA A 248 -8.07 -28.35 -12.09
C ALA A 248 -7.64 -26.87 -12.22
N THR A 249 -7.89 -26.07 -11.17
CA THR A 249 -7.54 -24.65 -11.16
C THR A 249 -6.03 -24.43 -11.24
N VAL A 250 -5.23 -25.19 -10.48
CA VAL A 250 -3.77 -25.03 -10.47
C VAL A 250 -3.16 -25.32 -11.84
N VAL A 251 -3.67 -26.33 -12.56
CA VAL A 251 -3.23 -26.62 -13.94
C VAL A 251 -3.55 -25.44 -14.86
N ARG A 252 -4.78 -24.91 -14.77
CA ARG A 252 -5.24 -23.76 -15.55
C ARG A 252 -4.41 -22.50 -15.27
N LEU A 253 -4.10 -22.21 -14.01
CA LEU A 253 -3.25 -21.06 -13.63
C LEU A 253 -1.84 -21.20 -14.20
N ALA A 254 -1.31 -22.42 -14.29
CA ALA A 254 -0.01 -22.65 -14.90
C ALA A 254 -0.04 -22.44 -16.43
N ASP A 255 -1.14 -22.76 -17.12
CA ASP A 255 -1.32 -22.36 -18.54
C ASP A 255 -1.27 -20.83 -18.69
N ILE A 256 -1.99 -20.10 -17.83
CA ILE A 256 -2.03 -18.63 -17.85
C ILE A 256 -0.64 -18.04 -17.61
N ALA A 257 0.07 -18.53 -16.58
CA ALA A 257 1.43 -18.08 -16.29
C ALA A 257 2.38 -18.32 -17.47
N LEU A 258 2.27 -19.47 -18.14
CA LEU A 258 3.08 -19.80 -19.31
C LEU A 258 2.77 -18.87 -20.49
N ALA A 259 1.51 -18.53 -20.73
CA ALA A 259 1.14 -17.58 -21.78
C ALA A 259 1.72 -16.19 -21.53
N TYR A 260 1.69 -15.70 -20.29
CA TYR A 260 2.32 -14.43 -19.93
C TYR A 260 3.84 -14.46 -20.05
N ALA A 261 4.48 -15.56 -19.66
CA ALA A 261 5.91 -15.76 -19.86
C ALA A 261 6.29 -15.69 -21.36
N LYS A 262 5.54 -16.40 -22.22
CA LYS A 262 5.70 -16.36 -23.69
C LYS A 262 5.50 -14.95 -24.27
N ALA A 263 4.59 -14.17 -23.68
CA ALA A 263 4.35 -12.78 -24.08
C ALA A 263 5.42 -11.79 -23.60
N GLY A 264 6.35 -12.23 -22.73
CA GLY A 264 7.49 -11.45 -22.28
C GLY A 264 7.37 -10.88 -20.86
N ALA A 265 6.51 -11.45 -20.01
CA ALA A 265 6.46 -11.10 -18.60
C ALA A 265 7.82 -11.40 -17.93
N HIS A 266 8.34 -10.45 -17.17
CA HIS A 266 9.54 -10.70 -16.34
C HIS A 266 9.17 -11.43 -15.05
N MET A 267 7.93 -11.25 -14.61
CA MET A 267 7.43 -11.78 -13.36
C MET A 267 5.94 -12.12 -13.51
N VAL A 268 5.56 -13.29 -13.02
CA VAL A 268 4.16 -13.69 -12.87
C VAL A 268 3.78 -13.67 -11.40
N CYS A 269 2.57 -13.24 -11.09
CA CYS A 269 2.19 -12.95 -9.72
C CYS A 269 0.88 -13.68 -9.35
N PRO A 270 0.94 -14.96 -8.96
CA PRO A 270 -0.24 -15.77 -8.66
C PRO A 270 -1.00 -15.25 -7.43
N SER A 271 -2.22 -14.75 -7.66
CA SER A 271 -3.06 -14.13 -6.63
C SER A 271 -4.33 -14.91 -6.28
N ASP A 272 -4.47 -16.10 -6.85
CA ASP A 272 -5.61 -17.00 -6.76
C ASP A 272 -5.85 -17.61 -5.37
N MET A 273 -4.79 -17.82 -4.57
CA MET A 273 -4.78 -18.51 -3.26
C MET A 273 -5.08 -20.00 -3.30
N MET A 274 -4.81 -20.69 -4.41
CA MET A 274 -4.88 -22.14 -4.51
C MET A 274 -3.69 -22.80 -3.81
N ASP A 275 -3.92 -23.98 -3.25
CA ASP A 275 -2.86 -24.75 -2.65
C ASP A 275 -1.95 -25.34 -3.73
N ASN A 276 -0.65 -25.25 -3.49
CA ASN A 276 0.43 -25.78 -4.33
C ASN A 276 0.56 -25.15 -5.74
N ARG A 277 -0.06 -23.99 -5.99
CA ARG A 277 0.01 -23.34 -7.30
C ARG A 277 1.43 -22.92 -7.70
N ILE A 278 2.30 -22.58 -6.75
CA ILE A 278 3.64 -22.05 -7.06
C ILE A 278 4.48 -23.17 -7.65
N GLY A 279 4.45 -24.35 -7.04
CA GLY A 279 5.23 -25.49 -7.49
C GLY A 279 4.84 -25.91 -8.90
N VAL A 280 3.53 -25.95 -9.19
CA VAL A 280 3.03 -26.31 -10.52
C VAL A 280 3.35 -25.23 -11.57
N ILE A 281 3.20 -23.95 -11.23
CA ILE A 281 3.60 -22.85 -12.13
C ILE A 281 5.11 -22.90 -12.41
N ARG A 282 5.92 -23.03 -11.37
CA ARG A 282 7.39 -23.11 -11.48
C ARG A 282 7.82 -24.30 -12.34
N ALA A 283 7.27 -25.49 -12.10
CA ALA A 283 7.56 -26.68 -12.91
C ALA A 283 7.23 -26.42 -14.38
N LYS A 284 6.01 -25.92 -14.67
CA LYS A 284 5.58 -25.66 -16.06
C LYS A 284 6.42 -24.61 -16.76
N LEU A 285 6.81 -23.52 -16.08
CA LEU A 285 7.71 -22.51 -16.65
C LEU A 285 9.08 -23.12 -16.97
N ASN A 286 9.64 -23.91 -16.06
CA ASN A 286 10.93 -24.57 -16.27
C ASN A 286 10.89 -25.53 -17.45
N ASP A 287 9.85 -26.38 -17.54
CA ASP A 287 9.68 -27.36 -18.61
C ASP A 287 9.58 -26.72 -20.01
N HIS A 288 9.18 -25.44 -20.07
CA HIS A 288 9.06 -24.68 -21.32
C HIS A 288 10.20 -23.65 -21.52
N GLY A 289 11.27 -23.71 -20.74
CA GLY A 289 12.44 -22.83 -20.90
C GLY A 289 12.30 -21.42 -20.32
N PHE A 290 11.28 -21.16 -19.50
CA PHE A 290 11.00 -19.88 -18.86
C PHE A 290 11.45 -19.82 -17.39
N ALA A 291 12.49 -20.57 -17.03
CA ALA A 291 13.01 -20.59 -15.65
C ALA A 291 13.47 -19.21 -15.14
N HIS A 292 13.84 -18.30 -16.03
CA HIS A 292 14.25 -16.92 -15.72
C HIS A 292 13.08 -15.99 -15.35
N VAL A 293 11.82 -16.40 -15.57
CA VAL A 293 10.65 -15.62 -15.18
C VAL A 293 10.44 -15.76 -13.68
N SER A 294 10.37 -14.64 -12.99
CA SER A 294 10.21 -14.58 -11.54
C SER A 294 8.76 -14.88 -11.12
N ILE A 295 8.57 -15.48 -9.95
CA ILE A 295 7.27 -15.70 -9.34
C ILE A 295 7.15 -14.86 -8.06
N MET A 296 6.22 -13.90 -8.06
CA MET A 296 5.81 -13.17 -6.85
C MET A 296 4.53 -13.78 -6.30
N ALA A 297 4.68 -14.62 -5.28
CA ALA A 297 3.56 -15.32 -4.66
C ALA A 297 2.74 -14.36 -3.77
N TYR A 298 1.43 -14.28 -4.00
CA TYR A 298 0.51 -13.72 -3.01
C TYR A 298 0.33 -14.73 -1.88
N THR A 299 1.32 -14.82 -1.01
CA THR A 299 1.41 -15.83 0.05
C THR A 299 0.38 -15.63 1.15
N SER A 300 0.09 -14.37 1.51
CA SER A 300 -0.94 -14.06 2.48
C SER A 300 -1.88 -12.99 1.94
N LYS A 301 -2.81 -13.40 1.07
CA LYS A 301 -3.95 -12.58 0.64
C LYS A 301 -5.14 -12.84 1.56
N LYS A 302 -5.66 -11.79 2.19
CA LYS A 302 -6.77 -11.91 3.15
C LYS A 302 -8.13 -11.91 2.48
N ALA A 303 -9.13 -12.52 3.10
CA ALA A 303 -10.53 -12.38 2.72
C ALA A 303 -11.07 -11.01 3.17
N SER A 304 -10.59 -9.95 2.51
CA SER A 304 -10.71 -8.56 2.95
C SER A 304 -11.86 -7.80 2.29
N CYS A 305 -12.41 -6.83 3.03
CA CYS A 305 -13.33 -5.84 2.47
C CYS A 305 -12.63 -4.69 1.72
N MET A 306 -11.30 -4.55 1.86
CA MET A 306 -10.53 -3.48 1.23
C MET A 306 -10.42 -3.61 -0.31
N TYR A 307 -10.89 -4.73 -0.88
CA TYR A 307 -10.84 -4.97 -2.32
C TYR A 307 -11.99 -4.35 -3.12
N ALA A 308 -12.96 -3.70 -2.47
CA ALA A 308 -14.13 -3.17 -3.18
C ALA A 308 -13.76 -2.24 -4.37
N PRO A 309 -12.88 -1.24 -4.23
CA PRO A 309 -12.52 -0.38 -5.36
C PRO A 309 -11.80 -1.14 -6.49
N PHE A 310 -11.01 -2.17 -6.14
CA PHE A 310 -10.36 -3.03 -7.13
C PHE A 310 -11.39 -3.85 -7.92
N ARG A 311 -12.43 -4.37 -7.26
CA ARG A 311 -13.49 -5.15 -7.93
C ARG A 311 -14.28 -4.30 -8.94
N ASP A 312 -14.50 -3.03 -8.61
CA ASP A 312 -15.08 -2.06 -9.54
C ASP A 312 -14.14 -1.82 -10.72
N ALA A 313 -12.84 -1.67 -10.46
CA ALA A 313 -11.81 -1.45 -11.50
C ALA A 313 -11.73 -2.57 -12.55
N VAL A 314 -11.90 -3.82 -12.13
CA VAL A 314 -11.85 -5.01 -13.01
C VAL A 314 -13.23 -5.51 -13.45
N GLU A 315 -14.29 -4.75 -13.16
CA GLU A 315 -15.67 -5.11 -13.51
C GLU A 315 -16.04 -6.54 -13.06
N SER A 316 -15.68 -6.87 -11.81
CA SER A 316 -15.87 -8.22 -11.28
C SER A 316 -17.35 -8.60 -11.23
N THR A 317 -17.68 -9.79 -11.72
CA THR A 317 -19.04 -10.36 -11.67
C THR A 317 -19.33 -11.10 -10.35
N PHE A 318 -18.35 -11.15 -9.45
CA PHE A 318 -18.36 -11.99 -8.26
C PHE A 318 -19.49 -11.63 -7.29
N LYS A 319 -20.18 -12.67 -6.81
CA LYS A 319 -21.19 -12.59 -5.74
C LYS A 319 -20.78 -13.49 -4.57
N GLY A 320 -21.02 -13.06 -3.34
CA GLY A 320 -20.66 -13.82 -2.13
C GLY A 320 -19.31 -13.44 -1.54
N ASP A 321 -18.55 -14.42 -1.04
CA ASP A 321 -17.23 -14.21 -0.44
C ASP A 321 -16.18 -15.26 -0.86
N ARG A 322 -14.91 -14.89 -0.66
CA ARG A 322 -13.75 -15.69 -1.04
C ARG A 322 -13.11 -16.38 0.17
N LYS A 323 -13.83 -16.51 1.30
CA LYS A 323 -13.28 -17.03 2.57
C LYS A 323 -12.94 -18.52 2.55
N ARG A 324 -13.44 -19.25 1.55
CA ARG A 324 -13.14 -20.68 1.36
C ARG A 324 -11.71 -20.94 0.84
N TYR A 325 -10.96 -19.90 0.46
CA TYR A 325 -9.57 -20.02 -0.04
C TYR A 325 -8.67 -18.82 0.32
N GLN A 326 -9.22 -17.60 0.48
CA GLN A 326 -8.46 -16.48 1.01
C GLN A 326 -8.33 -16.55 2.53
N HIS A 327 -7.17 -16.15 3.05
CA HIS A 327 -6.87 -16.28 4.48
C HIS A 327 -7.78 -15.41 5.35
N PRO A 328 -8.12 -15.85 6.58
CA PRO A 328 -8.75 -14.97 7.56
C PRO A 328 -7.89 -13.73 7.85
N VAL A 329 -8.51 -12.54 7.94
CA VAL A 329 -7.83 -11.24 8.07
C VAL A 329 -6.83 -11.23 9.24
N GLY A 330 -7.23 -11.74 10.41
CA GLY A 330 -6.39 -11.76 11.61
C GLY A 330 -5.39 -12.91 11.70
N SER A 331 -5.37 -13.85 10.75
CA SER A 331 -4.55 -15.05 10.90
C SER A 331 -3.12 -14.86 10.42
N ALA A 332 -2.18 -14.85 11.36
CA ALA A 332 -0.74 -14.93 11.08
C ALA A 332 -0.27 -16.39 10.87
N SER A 333 -0.92 -17.37 11.49
CA SER A 333 -0.56 -18.79 11.38
C SER A 333 -0.71 -19.31 9.95
N HIS A 334 -1.84 -19.04 9.27
CA HIS A 334 -2.00 -19.40 7.86
C HIS A 334 -0.99 -18.69 6.95
N ALA A 335 -0.60 -17.46 7.29
CA ALA A 335 0.41 -16.73 6.54
C ALA A 335 1.80 -17.40 6.65
N LEU A 336 2.18 -17.88 7.83
CA LEU A 336 3.46 -18.58 8.03
C LEU A 336 3.48 -19.94 7.31
N LEU A 337 2.40 -20.73 7.42
CA LEU A 337 2.28 -22.01 6.71
C LEU A 337 2.36 -21.83 5.18
N ALA A 338 1.64 -20.84 4.65
CA ALA A 338 1.72 -20.52 3.22
C ALA A 338 3.11 -20.00 2.84
N TYR A 339 3.79 -19.23 3.70
CA TYR A 339 5.14 -18.76 3.44
C TYR A 339 6.14 -19.91 3.31
N GLU A 340 6.13 -20.84 4.26
CA GLU A 340 7.00 -22.01 4.22
C GLU A 340 6.77 -22.83 2.95
N ARG A 341 5.50 -23.05 2.59
CA ARG A 341 5.12 -23.76 1.35
C ARG A 341 5.58 -23.01 0.11
N ASP A 342 5.21 -21.74 -0.05
CA ASP A 342 5.44 -20.99 -1.27
C ASP A 342 6.93 -20.80 -1.56
N VAL A 343 7.74 -20.60 -0.51
CA VAL A 343 9.20 -20.55 -0.62
C VAL A 343 9.76 -21.93 -1.02
N ALA A 344 9.30 -23.02 -0.40
CA ALA A 344 9.73 -24.36 -0.76
C ALA A 344 9.34 -24.76 -2.20
N GLU A 345 8.24 -24.22 -2.71
CA GLU A 345 7.75 -24.41 -4.08
C GLU A 345 8.46 -23.57 -5.14
N GLY A 346 9.35 -22.65 -4.74
CA GLY A 346 10.16 -21.86 -5.66
C GLY A 346 9.58 -20.50 -6.02
N ALA A 347 8.86 -19.84 -5.09
CA ALA A 347 8.57 -18.42 -5.18
C ALA A 347 9.86 -17.60 -5.01
N ASP A 348 10.09 -16.64 -5.91
CA ASP A 348 11.25 -15.73 -5.84
C ASP A 348 11.00 -14.54 -4.91
N SER A 349 9.73 -14.18 -4.74
CA SER A 349 9.29 -13.17 -3.78
C SER A 349 7.90 -13.51 -3.26
N VAL A 350 7.58 -13.00 -2.07
CA VAL A 350 6.30 -13.23 -1.40
C VAL A 350 5.70 -11.89 -0.99
N ILE A 351 4.38 -11.80 -1.01
CA ILE A 351 3.67 -10.60 -0.57
C ILE A 351 2.53 -10.91 0.41
N VAL A 352 2.28 -9.93 1.28
CA VAL A 352 1.09 -9.87 2.13
C VAL A 352 0.14 -8.87 1.50
N LYS A 353 -1.09 -9.29 1.22
CA LYS A 353 -2.14 -8.43 0.65
C LYS A 353 -3.31 -8.31 1.63
N PRO A 354 -3.70 -7.07 2.00
CA PRO A 354 -4.64 -6.79 3.09
C PRO A 354 -6.03 -7.33 2.85
#